data_AF-A0A060C4Z6-F1
#
_entry.id   AF-A0A060C4Z6-F1
#
_cell.length_a   1.000
_cell.length_b   1.000
_cell.length_c   1.000
_cell.angle_alpha   90.00
_cell.angle_beta   90.00
_cell.angle_gamma   90.00
#
_symmetry.space_group_name_H-M   'P 1'
#
loop_
_entity.id
_entity.type
_entity.pdbx_description
1 polymer ?
#
loop_
_entity_poly.entity_id
_entity_poly.type
_entity_poly.pdbx_seq_one_letter_code
_entity_poly.pdbx_strand_id
1 'polypeptide(L)'
;MQSSEPVAAADAGRLATDGGRIVDSEGQTVVIQGISWFGMETTDCAPHGLWQRSLSDVVAQIASLGFTTIRLPYSNECLHTGTPSSLNEQVNADLVGLTTLELMDRVVAEAAKNGLTVLLDRHRPG
;
A
#
# COMPACT_ATOMS: atom_id res chain seq x y z
N MET A 1 36.21 -9.63 -11.57
CA MET A 1 35.01 -10.28 -12.14
C MET A 1 33.82 -9.69 -11.41
N GLN A 2 33.12 -8.72 -12.00
CA GLN A 2 31.89 -8.18 -11.42
C GLN A 2 30.75 -9.14 -11.77
N SER A 3 30.16 -9.72 -10.73
CA SER A 3 28.99 -10.57 -10.81
C SER A 3 27.78 -9.70 -11.19
N SER A 4 27.08 -10.06 -12.27
CA SER A 4 25.84 -9.42 -12.68
C SER A 4 24.70 -9.89 -11.78
N GLU A 5 24.09 -8.96 -11.03
CA GLU A 5 22.84 -9.20 -10.30
C GLU A 5 21.64 -9.18 -11.26
N PRO A 6 20.52 -9.87 -10.95
CA PRO A 6 19.40 -9.99 -11.87
C PRO A 6 18.66 -8.65 -11.97
N VAL A 7 18.83 -7.98 -13.11
CA VAL A 7 18.17 -6.69 -13.47
C VAL A 7 16.63 -6.84 -13.61
N ALA A 8 16.14 -8.05 -13.86
CA ALA A 8 14.75 -8.28 -14.27
C ALA A 8 13.66 -8.00 -13.21
N ALA A 9 13.97 -8.13 -11.91
CA ALA A 9 12.98 -7.87 -10.85
C ALA A 9 12.86 -6.38 -10.50
N ALA A 10 13.93 -5.60 -10.71
CA ALA A 10 13.94 -4.16 -10.40
C ALA A 10 13.20 -3.32 -11.47
N ASP A 11 13.09 -3.83 -12.69
CA ASP A 11 12.34 -3.16 -13.77
C ASP A 11 10.85 -3.50 -13.80
N ALA A 12 10.43 -4.62 -13.18
CA ALA A 12 9.04 -5.04 -13.10
C ALA A 12 8.26 -4.13 -12.13
N GLY A 13 7.67 -3.06 -12.65
CA GLY A 13 6.89 -2.08 -11.89
C GLY A 13 7.54 -0.69 -11.78
N ARG A 14 8.71 -0.47 -12.38
CA ARG A 14 9.29 0.88 -12.46
C ARG A 14 8.45 1.75 -13.40
N LEU A 15 7.97 2.86 -12.87
CA LEU A 15 7.25 3.88 -13.64
C LEU A 15 8.17 5.05 -14.00
N ALA A 16 7.94 5.63 -15.17
CA ALA A 16 8.59 6.84 -15.65
C ALA A 16 7.54 7.79 -16.26
N THR A 17 7.96 9.00 -16.60
CA THR A 17 7.13 9.94 -17.35
C THR A 17 7.65 10.12 -18.77
N ASP A 18 6.74 10.24 -19.72
CA ASP A 18 7.02 10.62 -21.11
C ASP A 18 6.01 11.71 -21.54
N GLY A 19 6.48 12.96 -21.49
CA GLY A 19 5.62 14.13 -21.63
C GLY A 19 4.52 14.14 -20.58
N GLY A 20 3.26 14.13 -21.02
CA GLY A 20 2.08 14.08 -20.15
C GLY A 20 1.61 12.69 -19.74
N ARG A 21 2.38 11.63 -20.04
CA ARG A 21 2.02 10.23 -19.79
C ARG A 21 2.88 9.63 -18.70
N ILE A 22 2.31 8.68 -17.96
CA ILE A 22 3.05 7.74 -17.12
C ILE A 22 3.27 6.48 -17.95
N VAL A 23 4.48 5.95 -17.97
CA VAL A 23 4.85 4.75 -18.72
C VAL A 23 5.57 3.74 -17.84
N ASP A 24 5.45 2.45 -18.15
CA ASP A 24 6.24 1.39 -17.53
C ASP A 24 7.63 1.25 -18.18
N SER A 25 8.40 0.24 -17.75
CA SER A 25 9.73 -0.07 -18.27
C SER A 25 9.74 -0.53 -19.74
N GLU A 26 8.60 -0.96 -20.29
CA GLU A 26 8.43 -1.30 -21.71
C GLU A 26 7.97 -0.11 -22.56
N GLY A 27 7.72 1.06 -21.93
CA GLY A 27 7.21 2.26 -22.58
C GLY A 27 5.69 2.24 -22.81
N GLN A 28 4.98 1.27 -22.25
CA GLN A 28 3.52 1.21 -22.34
C GLN A 28 2.90 2.25 -21.40
N THR A 29 1.83 2.90 -21.84
CA THR A 29 1.16 3.91 -21.01
C THR A 29 0.39 3.24 -19.87
N VAL A 30 0.67 3.69 -18.65
CA VAL A 30 0.01 3.24 -17.43
C VAL A 30 -1.03 4.28 -17.01
N VAL A 31 -2.26 3.82 -16.79
CA VAL A 31 -3.34 4.64 -16.22
C VAL A 31 -3.51 4.29 -14.75
N ILE A 32 -3.31 5.27 -13.87
CA ILE A 32 -3.50 5.10 -12.42
C ILE A 32 -4.99 5.27 -12.10
N GLN A 33 -5.68 4.14 -11.90
CA GLN A 33 -7.04 4.12 -11.37
C GLN A 33 -6.95 3.98 -9.85
N GLY A 34 -6.79 5.12 -9.18
CA GLY A 34 -6.48 5.18 -7.75
C GLY A 34 -7.71 5.31 -6.85
N ILE A 35 -7.66 4.65 -5.68
CA ILE A 35 -8.51 4.94 -4.52
C ILE A 35 -7.65 5.39 -3.34
N SER A 36 -8.13 6.31 -2.51
CA SER A 36 -7.46 6.65 -1.25
C SER A 36 -8.03 5.81 -0.11
N TRP A 37 -7.17 5.09 0.60
CA TRP A 37 -7.53 4.37 1.82
C TRP A 37 -6.81 5.00 3.02
N PHE A 38 -7.53 5.87 3.73
CA PHE A 38 -6.99 6.68 4.83
C PHE A 38 -7.09 5.95 6.18
N GLY A 39 -6.42 6.51 7.19
CA GLY A 39 -6.48 6.06 8.59
C GLY A 39 -5.10 5.97 9.23
N MET A 40 -4.06 5.63 8.45
CA MET A 40 -2.69 5.49 8.96
C MET A 40 -2.02 6.84 9.28
N GLU A 41 -2.60 7.96 8.83
CA GLU A 41 -2.21 9.31 9.19
C GLU A 41 -3.00 9.88 10.39
N THR A 42 -3.89 9.08 10.97
CA THR A 42 -4.74 9.46 12.10
C THR A 42 -4.26 8.82 13.40
N THR A 43 -4.92 9.13 14.51
CA THR A 43 -4.61 8.54 15.83
C THR A 43 -4.76 7.02 15.88
N ASP A 44 -5.51 6.41 14.95
CA ASP A 44 -5.64 4.96 14.90
C ASP A 44 -4.36 4.28 14.37
N CYS A 45 -3.52 5.01 13.63
CA CYS A 45 -2.33 4.49 12.95
C CYS A 45 -2.58 3.20 12.12
N ALA A 46 -3.80 3.02 11.60
CA ALA A 46 -4.23 1.85 10.84
C ALA A 46 -5.21 2.27 9.73
N PRO A 47 -5.26 1.58 8.58
CA PRO A 47 -6.29 1.83 7.59
C PRO A 47 -7.69 1.65 8.21
N HIS A 48 -8.56 2.62 7.98
CA HIS A 48 -9.91 2.59 8.54
C HIS A 48 -10.75 1.47 7.94
N GLY A 49 -11.66 0.90 8.74
CA GLY A 49 -12.53 -0.21 8.37
C GLY A 49 -12.07 -1.58 8.85
N LEU A 50 -10.83 -1.71 9.36
CA LEU A 50 -10.31 -2.98 9.88
C LEU A 50 -10.96 -3.45 11.19
N TRP A 51 -11.78 -2.61 11.83
CA TRP A 51 -12.70 -3.02 12.91
C TRP A 51 -13.91 -3.81 12.41
N GLN A 52 -14.20 -3.76 11.10
CA GLN A 52 -15.39 -4.37 10.50
C GLN A 52 -15.06 -5.43 9.45
N ARG A 53 -13.91 -5.31 8.78
CA ARG A 53 -13.52 -6.10 7.62
C ARG A 53 -12.11 -6.64 7.78
N SER A 54 -11.81 -7.79 7.18
CA SER A 54 -10.43 -8.25 7.07
C SER A 54 -9.64 -7.38 6.07
N LEU A 55 -8.33 -7.24 6.27
CA LEU A 55 -7.44 -6.57 5.31
C LEU A 55 -7.58 -7.15 3.91
N SER A 56 -7.58 -8.48 3.79
CA SER A 56 -7.68 -9.18 2.50
C SER A 56 -9.01 -8.89 1.81
N ASP A 57 -10.14 -8.90 2.53
CA ASP A 57 -11.46 -8.62 1.93
C ASP A 57 -11.56 -7.18 1.39
N VAL A 58 -10.98 -6.20 2.08
CA VAL A 58 -10.99 -4.81 1.61
C VAL A 58 -10.15 -4.67 0.33
N VAL A 59 -8.94 -5.22 0.34
CA VAL A 59 -8.02 -5.14 -0.81
C VAL A 59 -8.59 -5.89 -2.02
N ALA A 60 -9.12 -7.10 -1.83
CA ALA A 60 -9.75 -7.87 -2.88
C ALA A 60 -10.98 -7.15 -3.47
N GLN A 61 -11.77 -6.49 -2.62
CA GLN A 61 -12.89 -5.67 -3.08
C GLN A 61 -12.43 -4.49 -3.93
N ILE A 62 -11.38 -3.76 -3.51
CA ILE A 62 -10.79 -2.65 -4.28
C ILE A 62 -10.36 -3.13 -5.68
N ALA A 63 -9.64 -4.25 -5.76
CA ALA A 63 -9.23 -4.84 -7.02
C ALA A 63 -10.45 -5.25 -7.88
N SER A 64 -11.47 -5.88 -7.28
CA SER A 64 -12.67 -6.33 -8.00
C SER A 64 -13.49 -5.18 -8.63
N LEU A 65 -13.35 -3.96 -8.11
CA LEU A 65 -14.01 -2.77 -8.63
C LEU A 65 -13.24 -2.12 -9.80
N GLY A 66 -12.08 -2.68 -10.18
CA GLY A 66 -11.28 -2.21 -11.31
C GLY A 66 -10.22 -1.16 -10.96
N PHE A 67 -10.02 -0.85 -9.67
CA PHE A 67 -8.91 0.00 -9.27
C PHE A 67 -7.57 -0.72 -9.49
N THR A 68 -6.52 0.06 -9.77
CA THR A 68 -5.16 -0.44 -9.99
C THR A 68 -4.20 -0.01 -8.88
N THR A 69 -4.58 1.00 -8.08
CA THR A 69 -3.68 1.65 -7.14
C THR A 69 -4.39 2.06 -5.86
N ILE A 70 -3.77 1.78 -4.71
CA ILE A 70 -4.17 2.35 -3.43
C ILE A 70 -3.23 3.49 -3.09
N ARG A 71 -3.76 4.71 -2.96
CA ARG A 71 -3.06 5.81 -2.29
C ARG A 71 -3.22 5.61 -0.79
N LEU A 72 -2.11 5.50 -0.08
CA LEU A 72 -2.05 5.20 1.34
C LEU A 72 -1.47 6.40 2.11
N PRO A 73 -2.33 7.29 2.64
CA PRO A 73 -1.92 8.38 3.50
C PRO A 73 -1.33 7.86 4.81
N TYR A 74 -0.20 8.42 5.26
CA TYR A 74 0.41 8.10 6.55
C TYR A 74 0.96 9.35 7.25
N SER A 75 1.24 9.23 8.55
CA SER A 75 2.02 10.22 9.30
C SER A 75 3.38 9.69 9.74
N ASN A 76 4.36 10.58 9.91
CA ASN A 76 5.68 10.16 10.38
C ASN A 76 5.64 9.66 11.83
N GLU A 77 4.78 10.24 12.68
CA GLU A 77 4.61 9.81 14.07
C GLU A 77 4.11 8.36 14.11
N CYS A 78 3.05 8.05 13.35
CA CYS A 78 2.53 6.70 13.28
C CYS A 78 3.57 5.70 12.76
N LEU A 79 4.36 6.05 11.73
CA LEU A 79 5.43 5.17 11.23
C LEU A 79 6.56 4.95 12.23
N HIS A 80 6.90 5.94 13.05
CA HIS A 80 8.04 5.84 13.96
C HIS A 80 7.68 5.17 15.30
N THR A 81 6.50 5.51 15.85
CA THR A 81 6.11 5.12 17.21
C THR A 81 4.68 4.60 17.32
N GLY A 82 3.91 4.64 16.24
CA GLY A 82 2.50 4.25 16.26
C GLY A 82 2.30 2.75 16.47
N THR A 83 1.29 2.43 17.26
CA THR A 83 0.71 1.09 17.36
C THR A 83 -0.69 1.15 16.76
N PRO A 84 -1.00 0.34 15.73
CA PRO A 84 -2.33 0.23 15.16
C PRO A 84 -3.38 -0.04 16.24
N SER A 85 -4.50 0.67 16.14
CA SER A 85 -5.68 0.44 16.97
C SER A 85 -6.92 0.31 16.08
N SER A 86 -8.09 0.12 16.70
CA SER A 86 -9.35 -0.05 15.98
C SER A 86 -9.33 -1.23 14.99
N LEU A 87 -8.73 -2.34 15.41
CA LEU A 87 -8.68 -3.61 14.68
C LEU A 87 -9.68 -4.61 15.27
N ASN A 88 -10.36 -5.38 14.42
CA ASN A 88 -11.11 -6.55 14.85
C ASN A 88 -10.21 -7.77 14.88
N GLU A 89 -9.78 -8.17 16.07
CA GLU A 89 -8.85 -9.28 16.30
C GLU A 89 -9.38 -10.64 15.83
N GLN A 90 -10.71 -10.82 15.73
CA GLN A 90 -11.28 -12.09 15.29
C GLN A 90 -11.05 -12.35 13.79
N VAL A 91 -10.97 -11.27 12.99
CA VAL A 91 -10.80 -11.36 11.53
C VAL A 91 -9.45 -10.83 11.04
N ASN A 92 -8.70 -10.14 11.91
CA ASN A 92 -7.37 -9.59 11.64
C ASN A 92 -6.36 -10.00 12.74
N ALA A 93 -6.43 -11.24 13.21
CA ALA A 93 -5.57 -11.74 14.29
C ALA A 93 -4.07 -11.61 13.98
N ASP A 94 -3.70 -11.68 12.71
CA ASP A 94 -2.33 -11.56 12.21
C ASP A 94 -1.80 -10.12 12.19
N LEU A 95 -2.67 -9.13 12.40
CA LEU A 95 -2.32 -7.70 12.47
C LEU A 95 -2.14 -7.22 13.91
N VAL A 96 -2.58 -8.01 14.90
CA VAL A 96 -2.51 -7.64 16.32
C VAL A 96 -1.05 -7.63 16.79
N GLY A 97 -0.65 -6.55 17.46
CA GLY A 97 0.69 -6.39 18.02
C GLY A 97 1.76 -5.96 17.01
N LEU A 98 1.40 -5.78 15.73
CA LEU A 98 2.30 -5.16 14.76
C LEU A 98 2.52 -3.69 15.07
N THR A 99 3.69 -3.17 14.72
CA THR A 99 3.90 -1.72 14.57
C THR A 99 3.16 -1.19 13.34
N THR A 100 2.94 0.12 13.25
CA THR A 100 2.31 0.72 12.05
C THR A 100 3.12 0.45 10.78
N LEU A 101 4.45 0.42 10.87
CA LEU A 101 5.30 0.13 9.73
C LEU A 101 5.11 -1.32 9.25
N GLU A 102 5.06 -2.28 10.17
CA GLU A 102 4.78 -3.69 9.82
C GLU A 102 3.35 -3.86 9.27
N LEU A 103 2.37 -3.11 9.79
CA LEU A 103 1.03 -3.07 9.21
C LEU A 103 1.05 -2.47 7.79
N MET A 104 1.86 -1.44 7.52
CA MET A 104 2.07 -0.90 6.17
C MET A 104 2.61 -1.99 5.24
N ASP A 105 3.61 -2.76 5.69
CA ASP A 105 4.16 -3.88 4.92
C ASP A 105 3.09 -4.93 4.60
N ARG A 106 2.19 -5.22 5.54
CA ARG A 106 1.04 -6.11 5.30
C ARG A 106 0.10 -5.56 4.23
N VAL A 107 -0.23 -4.26 4.27
CA VAL A 107 -1.07 -3.62 3.26
C VAL A 107 -0.42 -3.69 1.88
N VAL A 108 0.88 -3.37 1.77
CA VAL A 108 1.63 -3.41 0.51
C VAL A 108 1.71 -4.85 -0.03
N ALA A 109 2.00 -5.83 0.83
CA ALA A 109 2.05 -7.23 0.42
C ALA A 109 0.68 -7.74 -0.06
N GLU A 110 -0.40 -7.38 0.64
CA GLU A 110 -1.75 -7.79 0.23
C GLU A 110 -2.20 -7.11 -1.06
N ALA A 111 -1.87 -5.83 -1.25
CA ALA A 111 -2.08 -5.11 -2.51
C ALA A 111 -1.36 -5.80 -3.67
N ALA A 112 -0.09 -6.16 -3.49
CA ALA A 112 0.71 -6.84 -4.50
C ALA A 112 0.11 -8.20 -4.90
N LYS A 113 -0.40 -9.01 -3.95
CA LYS A 113 -1.10 -10.27 -4.25
C LYS A 113 -2.33 -10.09 -5.13
N ASN A 114 -2.97 -8.92 -5.05
CA ASN A 114 -4.16 -8.57 -5.81
C ASN A 114 -3.86 -7.75 -7.07
N GLY A 115 -2.58 -7.62 -7.46
CA GLY A 115 -2.18 -6.86 -8.65
C GLY A 115 -2.33 -5.34 -8.52
N LEU A 116 -2.44 -4.83 -7.28
CA LEU A 116 -2.55 -3.41 -6.99
C LEU A 116 -1.17 -2.81 -6.67
N THR A 117 -0.92 -1.60 -7.16
CA THR A 117 0.21 -0.78 -6.70
C THR A 117 -0.17 0.06 -5.49
N VAL A 118 0.83 0.51 -4.72
CA VAL A 118 0.61 1.42 -3.59
C VAL A 118 1.36 2.72 -3.83
N LEU A 119 0.64 3.85 -3.76
CA LEU A 119 1.20 5.19 -3.72
C LEU A 119 1.27 5.65 -2.27
N LEU A 120 2.48 5.66 -1.70
CA LEU A 120 2.72 6.14 -0.35
C LEU A 120 2.61 7.67 -0.31
N ASP A 121 1.72 8.17 0.55
CA ASP A 121 1.46 9.59 0.70
C ASP A 121 1.79 10.06 2.11
N ARG A 122 2.90 10.80 2.26
CA ARG A 122 3.25 11.44 3.54
C ARG A 122 2.29 12.60 3.79
N HIS A 123 1.19 12.29 4.45
CA HIS A 123 0.03 13.18 4.56
C HIS A 123 0.13 14.14 5.74
N ARG A 124 0.70 13.67 6.86
CA ARG A 124 0.93 14.50 8.05
C ARG A 124 2.38 14.39 8.55
N PRO A 125 3.01 15.52 8.90
CA PRO A 125 4.36 15.48 9.45
C PRO A 125 4.40 14.99 10.90
N GLY A 126 3.32 15.18 11.66
CA GLY A 126 3.03 14.59 12.98
C GLY A 126 1.82 13.69 12.85
#